data_AF-A0A832FJP5-F1
#
_entry.id   AF-A0A832FJP5-F1
#
_cell.length_a   1.000
_cell.length_b   1.000
_cell.length_c   1.000
_cell.angle_alpha   90.00
_cell.angle_beta   90.00
_cell.angle_gamma   90.00
#
_symmetry.space_group_name_H-M   'P 1'
#
loop_
_entity.id
_entity.type
_entity.pdbx_description
1 polymer ?
#
loop_
_entity_poly.entity_id
_entity_poly.type
_entity_poly.pdbx_seq_one_letter_code
_entity_poly.pdbx_strand_id
1 'polypeptide(L)'
;TYTTAQDFREAGKVIHIWIRPLTSPSTIQAMIFTLFDTIATKYFSYTPSGTDFLPNQWNHIVLHRNNWANTGGASWGNINAFQIKLTAASGQTASVCVDMCIYSQEQTPRCVIMFDDACNDAYTKAFAYMNPRGLKGTIFVVPTLVGTSGYCTLAQLEEMHEAGWTIANHTYNHPGGPLYLTGYSYNQIVDEIGSCTEWLISHGFTRGAYHLAYPGGYYNNDVFAAMDALGIKTGRSTLSLRLQNAPVDNYKILMSKALDSALTLSTAKSLWIDRAISWGQTAFLHGHKLEAAAGVNTWSISDFRSMIDYIVARRLKCVTIDEWYQGLTNPRYQAVL
;
A
#
# COMPACT_ATOMS: atom_id res chain seq x y z
N THR A 1 -19.18 27.82 -18.26
CA THR A 1 -17.93 27.16 -18.69
C THR A 1 -16.91 27.40 -17.60
N TYR A 2 -16.57 26.38 -16.80
CA TYR A 2 -15.47 26.48 -15.84
C TYR A 2 -14.18 26.13 -16.58
N THR A 3 -13.48 27.16 -17.08
CA THR A 3 -12.13 27.02 -17.59
C THR A 3 -11.18 27.41 -16.47
N THR A 4 -10.87 26.46 -15.59
CA THR A 4 -9.62 26.58 -14.82
C THR A 4 -8.50 26.13 -15.75
N ALA A 5 -7.64 27.07 -16.14
CA ALA A 5 -6.38 26.71 -16.79
C ALA A 5 -5.59 25.86 -15.77
N GLN A 6 -5.55 24.54 -15.98
CA GLN A 6 -4.78 23.65 -15.12
C GLN A 6 -3.31 23.75 -15.52
N ASP A 7 -2.43 24.12 -14.59
CA ASP A 7 -1.01 24.28 -14.87
C ASP A 7 -0.24 22.96 -14.66
N PHE A 8 -0.18 22.14 -15.71
CA PHE A 8 0.54 20.87 -15.66
C PHE A 8 2.08 20.99 -15.58
N ARG A 9 2.65 22.21 -15.46
CA ARG A 9 4.10 22.42 -15.37
C ARG A 9 4.67 22.12 -13.99
N GLU A 10 3.86 22.08 -12.92
CA GLU A 10 4.35 21.82 -11.57
C GLU A 10 4.74 20.34 -11.36
N ALA A 11 5.89 20.12 -10.72
CA ALA A 11 6.31 18.77 -10.34
C ALA A 11 5.50 18.31 -9.12
N GLY A 12 4.99 17.08 -9.14
CA GLY A 12 4.13 16.52 -8.07
C GLY A 12 2.63 16.63 -8.32
N LYS A 13 2.19 17.38 -9.34
CA LYS A 13 0.79 17.35 -9.80
C LYS A 13 0.50 16.04 -10.50
N VAL A 14 -0.58 15.40 -10.08
CA VAL A 14 -1.05 14.12 -10.60
C VAL A 14 -2.51 14.24 -11.02
N ILE A 15 -2.92 13.38 -11.94
CA ILE A 15 -4.33 13.18 -12.27
C ILE A 15 -4.75 11.88 -11.61
N HIS A 16 -5.72 11.97 -10.70
CA HIS A 16 -6.43 10.82 -10.18
C HIS A 16 -7.64 10.55 -11.04
N ILE A 17 -7.87 9.30 -11.40
CA ILE A 17 -9.07 8.92 -12.12
C ILE A 17 -9.60 7.57 -11.63
N TRP A 18 -10.91 7.51 -11.44
CA TRP A 18 -11.62 6.30 -11.05
C TRP A 18 -12.26 5.67 -12.27
N ILE A 19 -11.83 4.43 -12.57
CA ILE A 19 -12.32 3.69 -13.73
C ILE A 19 -12.73 2.28 -13.29
N ARG A 20 -13.92 1.86 -13.71
CA ARG A 20 -14.40 0.50 -13.51
C ARG A 20 -14.62 -0.18 -14.86
N PRO A 21 -13.78 -1.17 -15.24
CA PRO A 21 -14.09 -2.04 -16.36
C PRO A 21 -15.42 -2.76 -16.13
N LEU A 22 -16.33 -2.66 -17.10
CA LEU A 22 -17.62 -3.39 -17.11
C LEU A 22 -17.51 -4.73 -17.84
N THR A 23 -16.34 -5.01 -18.41
CA THR A 23 -16.01 -6.21 -19.15
C THR A 23 -14.78 -6.86 -18.51
N SER A 24 -14.57 -8.15 -18.72
CA SER A 24 -13.38 -8.84 -18.20
C SER A 24 -12.10 -8.09 -18.62
N PRO A 25 -11.06 -8.00 -17.79
CA PRO A 25 -9.78 -7.39 -18.17
C PRO A 25 -9.17 -8.01 -19.42
N SER A 26 -9.42 -9.29 -19.66
CA SER A 26 -9.00 -9.99 -20.89
C SER A 26 -9.65 -9.43 -22.17
N THR A 27 -10.73 -8.66 -22.03
CA THR A 27 -11.46 -8.01 -23.13
C THR A 27 -10.86 -6.65 -23.49
N ILE A 28 -10.19 -5.98 -22.56
CA ILE A 28 -9.53 -4.70 -22.79
C ILE A 28 -8.07 -4.98 -23.16
N GLN A 29 -7.73 -4.82 -24.43
CA GLN A 29 -6.36 -4.98 -24.92
C GLN A 29 -5.44 -3.85 -24.43
N ALA A 30 -5.94 -2.61 -24.43
CA ALA A 30 -5.20 -1.46 -23.93
C ALA A 30 -6.13 -0.34 -23.46
N MET A 31 -5.69 0.38 -22.43
CA MET A 31 -6.26 1.66 -22.01
C MET A 31 -5.15 2.71 -22.09
N ILE A 32 -5.33 3.76 -22.89
CA ILE A 32 -4.33 4.78 -23.13
C ILE A 32 -4.89 6.13 -22.69
N PHE A 33 -4.18 6.79 -21.80
CA PHE A 33 -4.41 8.16 -21.39
C PHE A 33 -3.59 9.09 -22.26
N THR A 34 -4.19 10.17 -22.76
CA THR A 34 -3.51 11.15 -23.61
C THR A 34 -3.84 12.57 -23.17
N LEU A 35 -2.80 13.38 -22.93
CA LEU A 35 -2.92 14.83 -22.72
C LEU A 35 -2.39 15.54 -23.97
N PHE A 36 -3.25 16.29 -24.64
CA PHE A 36 -2.91 16.97 -25.88
C PHE A 36 -2.43 18.39 -25.61
N ASP A 37 -1.25 18.71 -26.14
CA ASP A 37 -0.83 20.07 -26.44
C ASP A 37 -1.48 20.50 -27.76
N THR A 38 -1.19 19.74 -28.83
CA THR A 38 -1.81 19.93 -30.15
C THR A 38 -2.42 18.61 -30.58
N ILE A 39 -3.74 18.58 -30.77
CA ILE A 39 -4.49 17.35 -31.07
C ILE A 39 -3.82 16.57 -32.21
N ALA A 40 -3.66 15.26 -31.99
CA ALA A 40 -3.05 14.27 -32.87
C ALA A 40 -1.54 14.42 -33.18
N THR A 41 -0.89 15.55 -32.91
CA THR A 41 0.50 15.81 -33.33
C THR A 41 1.49 16.04 -32.19
N LYS A 42 1.04 16.69 -31.11
CA LYS A 42 1.85 16.92 -29.90
C LYS A 42 1.07 16.51 -28.67
N TYR A 43 1.51 15.45 -28.01
CA TYR A 43 0.82 14.93 -26.83
C TYR A 43 1.74 14.17 -25.89
N PHE A 44 1.29 14.05 -24.66
CA PHE A 44 1.80 13.11 -23.68
C PHE A 44 0.88 11.89 -23.65
N SER A 45 1.42 10.67 -23.66
CA SER A 45 0.61 9.45 -23.51
C SER A 45 1.12 8.53 -22.41
N TYR A 46 0.21 7.90 -21.69
CA TYR A 46 0.49 6.86 -20.70
C TYR A 46 -0.44 5.66 -20.91
N THR A 47 0.15 4.47 -20.97
CA THR A 47 -0.58 3.20 -21.00
C THR A 47 -0.26 2.49 -19.69
N PRO A 48 -1.21 2.38 -18.76
CA PRO A 48 -0.97 1.63 -17.54
C PRO A 48 -0.84 0.15 -17.85
N SER A 49 -0.11 -0.54 -16.99
CA SER A 49 0.17 -1.97 -17.09
C SER A 49 -1.01 -2.80 -16.59
N GLY A 50 -1.07 -4.08 -16.98
CA GLY A 50 -2.13 -5.00 -16.52
C GLY A 50 -2.19 -5.18 -14.99
N THR A 51 -1.13 -4.84 -14.26
CA THR A 51 -1.10 -4.81 -12.79
C THR A 51 -1.76 -3.57 -12.18
N ASP A 52 -2.01 -2.52 -12.96
CA ASP A 52 -2.62 -1.27 -12.44
C ASP A 52 -4.15 -1.37 -12.29
N PHE A 53 -4.74 -2.46 -12.80
CA PHE A 53 -6.18 -2.66 -12.86
C PHE A 53 -6.61 -4.04 -12.37
N LEU A 54 -7.62 -4.05 -11.52
CA LEU A 54 -8.32 -5.26 -11.12
C LEU A 54 -9.67 -5.40 -11.86
N PRO A 55 -10.06 -6.63 -12.27
CA PRO A 55 -11.35 -6.92 -12.88
C PRO A 55 -12.53 -6.45 -12.03
N ASN A 56 -13.59 -6.00 -12.72
CA ASN A 56 -14.96 -5.84 -12.19
C ASN A 56 -15.12 -4.96 -10.93
N GLN A 57 -14.11 -4.17 -10.58
CA GLN A 57 -14.11 -3.25 -9.43
C GLN A 57 -13.63 -1.86 -9.84
N TRP A 58 -13.87 -0.88 -8.97
CA TRP A 58 -13.33 0.46 -9.14
C TRP A 58 -11.80 0.43 -9.01
N ASN A 59 -11.13 1.08 -9.96
CA ASN A 59 -9.70 1.25 -9.96
C ASN A 59 -9.37 2.73 -9.88
N HIS A 60 -8.67 3.13 -8.83
CA HIS A 60 -8.05 4.44 -8.73
C HIS A 60 -6.67 4.42 -9.37
N ILE A 61 -6.59 5.09 -10.52
CA ILE A 61 -5.36 5.23 -11.28
C ILE A 61 -4.80 6.61 -10.98
N VAL A 62 -3.52 6.67 -10.66
CA VAL A 62 -2.81 7.93 -10.45
C VAL A 62 -1.81 8.11 -11.56
N LEU A 63 -2.04 9.14 -12.38
CA LEU A 63 -1.25 9.44 -13.56
C LEU A 63 -0.18 10.48 -13.18
N HIS A 64 1.03 9.99 -12.98
CA HIS A 64 2.17 10.82 -12.61
C HIS A 64 2.84 11.39 -13.84
N ARG A 65 3.17 12.69 -13.82
CA ARG A 65 3.83 13.42 -14.92
C ARG A 65 5.06 12.70 -15.50
N ASN A 66 5.84 12.05 -14.64
CA ASN A 66 7.08 11.36 -15.04
C ASN A 66 6.86 10.05 -15.81
N ASN A 67 5.62 9.53 -15.85
CA ASN A 67 5.32 8.27 -16.54
C ASN A 67 4.88 8.47 -17.99
N TRP A 68 4.66 9.72 -18.42
CA TRP A 68 4.12 9.98 -19.75
C TRP A 68 5.22 10.01 -20.80
N ALA A 69 5.00 9.30 -21.90
CA ALA A 69 5.81 9.43 -23.11
C ALA A 69 5.46 10.74 -23.83
N ASN A 70 6.47 11.50 -24.25
CA ASN A 70 6.29 12.76 -24.99
C ASN A 70 6.41 12.50 -26.50
N THR A 71 5.35 12.81 -27.24
CA THR A 71 5.30 12.72 -28.70
C THR A 71 5.21 14.11 -29.31
N GLY A 72 6.03 14.38 -30.33
CA GLY A 72 5.99 15.63 -31.10
C GLY A 72 6.52 16.87 -30.37
N GLY A 73 7.15 16.69 -29.20
CA GLY A 73 7.67 17.80 -28.39
C GLY A 73 6.55 18.60 -27.73
N ALA A 74 5.59 17.91 -27.15
CA ALA A 74 4.50 18.51 -26.39
C ALA A 74 5.01 19.30 -25.18
N SER A 75 4.34 20.41 -24.89
CA SER A 75 4.58 21.26 -23.74
C SER A 75 3.50 21.08 -22.68
N TRP A 76 3.92 20.85 -21.43
CA TRP A 76 3.03 20.81 -20.28
C TRP A 76 2.28 22.14 -20.04
N GLY A 77 2.77 23.25 -20.58
CA GLY A 77 2.11 24.56 -20.47
C GLY A 77 0.94 24.78 -21.43
N ASN A 78 0.74 23.88 -22.40
CA ASN A 78 -0.24 24.05 -23.48
C ASN A 78 -1.32 22.96 -23.49
N ILE A 79 -1.45 22.19 -22.41
CA ILE A 79 -2.40 21.08 -22.37
C ILE A 79 -3.84 21.61 -22.42
N ASN A 80 -4.59 21.21 -23.45
CA ASN A 80 -5.95 21.70 -23.70
C ASN A 80 -7.01 20.60 -23.83
N ALA A 81 -6.60 19.33 -23.93
CA ALA A 81 -7.53 18.21 -23.96
C ALA A 81 -6.96 16.97 -23.26
N PHE A 82 -7.85 16.18 -22.67
CA PHE A 82 -7.57 14.89 -22.08
C PHE A 82 -8.43 13.82 -22.74
N GLN A 83 -7.83 12.71 -23.13
CA GLN A 83 -8.51 11.57 -23.76
C GLN A 83 -8.17 10.28 -23.02
N ILE A 84 -9.19 9.42 -22.92
CA ILE A 84 -9.07 8.03 -22.51
C ILE A 84 -9.47 7.19 -23.72
N LYS A 85 -8.53 6.43 -24.26
CA LYS A 85 -8.75 5.54 -25.40
C LYS A 85 -8.74 4.09 -24.91
N LEU A 86 -9.80 3.36 -25.22
CA LEU A 86 -9.89 1.92 -25.01
C LEU A 86 -9.66 1.19 -26.32
N THR A 87 -8.90 0.09 -26.26
CA THR A 87 -8.75 -0.86 -27.35
C THR A 87 -9.28 -2.20 -26.87
N ALA A 88 -10.27 -2.75 -27.57
CA ALA A 88 -10.81 -4.07 -27.26
C ALA A 88 -9.95 -5.17 -27.92
N ALA A 89 -9.93 -6.35 -27.31
CA ALA A 89 -9.40 -7.54 -27.98
C ALA A 89 -10.19 -7.85 -29.26
N SER A 90 -9.54 -8.50 -30.23
CA SER A 90 -10.16 -8.81 -31.53
C SER A 90 -11.50 -9.54 -31.38
N GLY A 91 -12.54 -9.04 -32.06
CA GLY A 91 -13.89 -9.60 -32.00
C GLY A 91 -14.65 -9.31 -30.71
N GLN A 92 -14.13 -8.47 -29.81
CA GLN A 92 -14.77 -8.14 -28.54
C GLN A 92 -15.18 -6.66 -28.47
N THR A 93 -16.06 -6.34 -27.51
CA THR A 93 -16.41 -4.96 -27.15
C THR A 93 -15.90 -4.67 -25.75
N ALA A 94 -15.13 -3.58 -25.58
CA ALA A 94 -14.63 -3.11 -24.30
C ALA A 94 -15.46 -1.92 -23.81
N SER A 95 -15.89 -1.97 -22.55
CA SER A 95 -16.62 -0.89 -21.90
C SER A 95 -16.08 -0.62 -20.51
N VAL A 96 -16.02 0.66 -20.14
CA VAL A 96 -15.64 1.11 -18.79
C VAL A 96 -16.61 2.19 -18.30
N CYS A 97 -16.82 2.27 -17.00
CA CYS A 97 -17.34 3.47 -16.35
C CYS A 97 -16.17 4.35 -15.90
N VAL A 98 -16.32 5.66 -16.09
CA VAL A 98 -15.43 6.67 -15.51
C VAL A 98 -16.25 7.45 -14.50
N ASP A 99 -15.70 7.63 -13.30
CA ASP A 99 -16.30 8.46 -12.26
C ASP A 99 -15.44 9.71 -12.05
N MET A 100 -14.96 9.96 -10.83
CA MET A 100 -14.24 11.18 -10.50
C MET A 100 -12.90 11.28 -11.25
N CYS A 101 -12.56 12.50 -11.65
CA CYS A 101 -11.24 12.88 -12.13
C CYS A 101 -10.77 14.10 -11.34
N ILE A 102 -9.66 13.95 -10.60
CA ILE A 102 -9.11 15.00 -9.73
C ILE A 102 -7.74 15.38 -10.26
N TYR A 103 -7.48 16.67 -10.37
CA TYR A 103 -6.16 17.21 -10.61
C TYR A 103 -5.66 17.92 -9.35
N SER A 104 -4.38 17.76 -9.03
CA SER A 104 -3.71 18.48 -7.93
C SER A 104 -4.20 18.13 -6.52
N GLN A 105 -4.07 16.87 -6.09
CA GLN A 105 -4.05 16.55 -4.66
C GLN A 105 -2.62 16.28 -4.22
N GLU A 106 -2.00 17.25 -3.53
CA GLU A 106 -0.70 17.05 -2.91
C GLU A 106 -0.88 16.31 -1.59
N GLN A 107 -0.12 15.24 -1.43
CA GLN A 107 -0.14 14.39 -0.26
C GLN A 107 1.30 14.26 0.24
N THR A 108 1.48 14.31 1.56
CA THR A 108 2.82 14.19 2.14
C THR A 108 3.31 12.75 1.96
N PRO A 109 4.46 12.54 1.28
CA PRO A 109 4.98 11.20 1.06
C PRO A 109 5.38 10.56 2.38
N ARG A 110 5.10 9.26 2.51
CA ARG A 110 5.37 8.49 3.73
C ARG A 110 5.90 7.11 3.37
N CYS A 111 6.49 6.43 4.35
CA CYS A 111 6.75 5.01 4.32
C CYS A 111 6.12 4.34 5.54
N VAL A 112 5.57 3.14 5.36
CA VAL A 112 5.07 2.27 6.43
C VAL A 112 5.78 0.94 6.26
N ILE A 113 6.63 0.60 7.23
CA ILE A 113 7.41 -0.64 7.27
C ILE A 113 6.74 -1.57 8.26
N MET A 114 6.38 -2.76 7.79
CA MET A 114 5.57 -3.73 8.51
C MET A 114 6.26 -5.09 8.56
N PHE A 115 6.02 -5.85 9.63
CA PHE A 115 6.46 -7.23 9.77
C PHE A 115 5.30 -8.12 10.21
N ASP A 116 5.14 -9.27 9.58
CA ASP A 116 4.07 -10.23 9.90
C ASP A 116 4.57 -11.36 10.81
N ASP A 117 3.61 -12.16 11.30
CA ASP A 117 3.77 -13.38 12.10
C ASP A 117 4.41 -13.23 13.49
N ALA A 118 4.76 -12.02 13.92
CA ALA A 118 5.59 -11.80 15.11
C ALA A 118 6.99 -12.44 15.06
N CYS A 119 7.58 -12.66 13.87
CA CYS A 119 8.93 -13.24 13.75
C CYS A 119 9.96 -12.44 14.59
N ASN A 120 10.83 -13.13 15.34
CA ASN A 120 11.80 -12.49 16.24
C ASN A 120 12.82 -11.58 15.51
N ASP A 121 12.99 -11.78 14.20
CA ASP A 121 13.78 -10.92 13.32
C ASP A 121 13.29 -9.47 13.30
N ALA A 122 11.98 -9.24 13.44
CA ALA A 122 11.42 -7.91 13.55
C ALA A 122 12.00 -7.15 14.75
N TYR A 123 12.19 -7.82 15.88
CA TYR A 123 12.84 -7.24 17.06
C TYR A 123 14.38 -7.19 16.90
N THR A 124 15.01 -8.35 16.70
CA THR A 124 16.48 -8.49 16.79
C THR A 124 17.23 -7.82 15.65
N LYS A 125 16.61 -7.60 14.49
CA LYS A 125 17.26 -7.07 13.28
C LYS A 125 16.64 -5.77 12.82
N ALA A 126 15.31 -5.71 12.70
CA ALA A 126 14.65 -4.51 12.19
C ALA A 126 14.56 -3.40 13.25
N PHE A 127 13.90 -3.65 14.37
CA PHE A 127 13.77 -2.72 15.49
C PHE A 127 15.14 -2.25 15.99
N ALA A 128 16.06 -3.19 16.25
CA ALA A 128 17.42 -2.87 16.68
C ALA A 128 18.18 -1.92 15.72
N TYR A 129 17.88 -1.95 14.41
CA TYR A 129 18.52 -1.07 13.43
C TYR A 129 17.77 0.25 13.22
N MET A 130 16.44 0.20 13.24
CA MET A 130 15.56 1.35 12.97
C MET A 130 15.43 2.30 14.17
N ASN A 131 15.30 1.76 15.39
CA ASN A 131 15.04 2.56 16.59
C ASN A 131 16.14 3.61 16.88
N PRO A 132 17.45 3.28 16.81
CA PRO A 132 18.51 4.28 17.00
C PRO A 132 18.54 5.38 15.92
N ARG A 133 17.83 5.20 14.80
CA ARG A 133 17.68 6.18 13.71
C ARG A 133 16.39 7.00 13.83
N GLY A 134 15.64 6.83 14.91
CA GLY A 134 14.35 7.49 15.13
C GLY A 134 13.23 6.99 14.22
N LEU A 135 13.37 5.80 13.64
CA LEU A 135 12.34 5.21 12.77
C LEU A 135 11.48 4.21 13.53
N LYS A 136 10.18 4.26 13.24
CA LYS A 136 9.17 3.34 13.78
C LYS A 136 8.70 2.36 12.72
N GLY A 137 8.22 1.21 13.17
CA GLY A 137 7.61 0.17 12.35
C GLY A 137 6.31 -0.34 12.94
N THR A 138 5.67 -1.25 12.22
CA THR A 138 4.51 -2.00 12.72
C THR A 138 4.84 -3.49 12.67
N ILE A 139 4.44 -4.24 13.69
CA ILE A 139 4.50 -5.70 13.70
C ILE A 139 3.09 -6.24 13.88
N PHE A 140 2.61 -7.04 12.94
CA PHE A 140 1.36 -7.77 13.02
C PHE A 140 1.62 -9.10 13.71
N VAL A 141 0.92 -9.37 14.80
CA VAL A 141 1.20 -10.50 15.67
C VAL A 141 0.11 -11.56 15.62
N VAL A 142 0.55 -12.80 15.81
CA VAL A 142 -0.31 -13.97 15.99
C VAL A 142 -0.13 -14.40 17.45
N PRO A 143 -1.09 -14.10 18.35
CA PRO A 143 -0.98 -14.36 19.79
C PRO A 143 -0.49 -15.76 20.15
N THR A 144 -0.92 -16.80 19.42
CA THR A 144 -0.49 -18.19 19.68
C THR A 144 0.98 -18.47 19.36
N LEU A 145 1.65 -17.61 18.60
CA LEU A 145 3.07 -17.71 18.28
C LEU A 145 3.95 -16.90 19.24
N VAL A 146 3.39 -15.90 19.92
CA VAL A 146 4.14 -15.02 20.84
C VAL A 146 4.79 -15.84 21.96
N GLY A 147 6.09 -15.64 22.16
CA GLY A 147 6.90 -16.36 23.15
C GLY A 147 7.31 -17.78 22.74
N THR A 148 6.87 -18.27 21.58
CA THR A 148 7.33 -19.56 21.04
C THR A 148 8.65 -19.41 20.27
N SER A 149 9.32 -20.54 20.00
CA SER A 149 10.63 -20.53 19.33
C SER A 149 10.60 -19.85 17.96
N GLY A 150 11.46 -18.85 17.75
CA GLY A 150 11.56 -18.10 16.51
C GLY A 150 10.68 -16.85 16.42
N TYR A 151 9.83 -16.60 17.42
CA TYR A 151 8.91 -15.47 17.47
C TYR A 151 9.22 -14.54 18.65
N CYS A 152 8.72 -13.31 18.58
CA CYS A 152 8.92 -12.31 19.63
C CYS A 152 8.28 -12.78 20.93
N THR A 153 8.95 -12.53 22.07
CA THR A 153 8.34 -12.63 23.39
C THR A 153 7.44 -11.43 23.66
N LEU A 154 6.54 -11.54 24.64
CA LEU A 154 5.72 -10.41 25.05
C LEU A 154 6.57 -9.20 25.47
N ALA A 155 7.64 -9.42 26.25
CA ALA A 155 8.54 -8.34 26.69
C ALA A 155 9.21 -7.61 25.50
N GLN A 156 9.56 -8.33 24.43
CA GLN A 156 10.09 -7.70 23.21
C GLN A 156 9.03 -6.86 22.50
N LEU A 157 7.77 -7.30 22.48
CA LEU A 157 6.66 -6.52 21.92
C LEU A 157 6.37 -5.27 22.77
N GLU A 158 6.42 -5.38 24.09
CA GLU A 158 6.26 -4.25 25.03
C GLU A 158 7.35 -3.20 24.81
N GLU A 159 8.63 -3.59 24.73
CA GLU A 159 9.74 -2.66 24.47
C GLU A 159 9.57 -1.93 23.12
N MET A 160 9.20 -2.67 22.07
CA MET A 160 8.90 -2.07 20.76
C MET A 160 7.74 -1.08 20.89
N HIS A 161 6.69 -1.44 21.62
CA HIS A 161 5.55 -0.58 21.83
C HIS A 161 5.91 0.72 22.56
N GLU A 162 6.70 0.65 23.63
CA GLU A 162 7.20 1.81 24.37
C GLU A 162 8.07 2.72 23.51
N ALA A 163 8.87 2.14 22.60
CA ALA A 163 9.65 2.87 21.60
C ALA A 163 8.81 3.44 20.44
N GLY A 164 7.49 3.23 20.44
CA GLY A 164 6.57 3.80 19.47
C GLY A 164 6.24 2.91 18.27
N TRP A 165 6.65 1.63 18.25
CA TRP A 165 6.24 0.68 17.22
C TRP A 165 4.86 0.10 17.44
N THR A 166 4.05 0.01 16.40
CA THR A 166 2.70 -0.51 16.56
C THR A 166 2.66 -2.03 16.52
N ILE A 167 2.03 -2.63 17.54
CA ILE A 167 1.72 -4.06 17.60
C ILE A 167 0.28 -4.22 17.12
N ALA A 168 0.07 -4.96 16.03
CA ALA A 168 -1.19 -4.99 15.27
C ALA A 168 -1.70 -6.42 15.02
N ASN A 169 -2.91 -6.53 14.48
CA ASN A 169 -3.65 -7.79 14.42
C ASN A 169 -3.27 -8.64 13.19
N HIS A 170 -2.79 -9.87 13.41
CA HIS A 170 -2.61 -10.87 12.35
C HIS A 170 -3.45 -12.13 12.57
N THR A 171 -4.64 -11.99 13.16
CA THR A 171 -5.53 -13.05 13.66
C THR A 171 -4.94 -13.83 14.84
N TYR A 172 -5.76 -14.64 15.51
CA TYR A 172 -5.37 -15.30 16.75
C TYR A 172 -4.48 -16.53 16.51
N ASN A 173 -4.87 -17.37 15.55
CA ASN A 173 -4.19 -18.62 15.22
C ASN A 173 -3.46 -18.61 13.88
N HIS A 174 -3.59 -17.54 13.08
CA HIS A 174 -3.11 -17.48 11.71
C HIS A 174 -3.65 -18.67 10.87
N PRO A 175 -4.95 -18.65 10.51
CA PRO A 175 -5.58 -19.74 9.77
C PRO A 175 -4.78 -20.07 8.51
N GLY A 176 -4.20 -21.27 8.48
CA GLY A 176 -3.37 -21.76 7.38
C GLY A 176 -4.17 -22.45 6.27
N GLY A 177 -3.46 -22.95 5.26
CA GLY A 177 -4.04 -23.68 4.13
C GLY A 177 -4.37 -22.79 2.92
N PRO A 178 -4.94 -23.35 1.84
CA PRO A 178 -5.08 -22.63 0.57
C PRO A 178 -6.07 -21.46 0.61
N LEU A 179 -6.94 -21.40 1.62
CA LEU A 179 -8.06 -20.46 1.69
C LEU A 179 -7.98 -19.47 2.87
N TYR A 180 -7.09 -19.66 3.85
CA TYR A 180 -6.93 -18.75 5.00
C TYR A 180 -8.28 -18.38 5.65
N LEU A 181 -8.50 -17.11 6.01
CA LEU A 181 -9.78 -16.61 6.52
C LEU A 181 -10.96 -16.85 5.55
N THR A 182 -10.72 -16.85 4.23
CA THR A 182 -11.80 -17.02 3.24
C THR A 182 -12.36 -18.44 3.18
N GLY A 183 -11.70 -19.41 3.83
CA GLY A 183 -12.20 -20.78 3.97
C GLY A 183 -12.96 -21.02 5.27
N TYR A 184 -13.01 -20.03 6.17
CA TYR A 184 -13.67 -20.14 7.47
C TYR A 184 -15.13 -19.69 7.38
N SER A 185 -15.97 -20.20 8.28
CA SER A 185 -17.32 -19.66 8.48
C SER A 185 -17.25 -18.25 9.07
N TYR A 186 -18.31 -17.47 8.89
CA TYR A 186 -18.39 -16.10 9.43
C TYR A 186 -18.05 -16.03 10.92
N ASN A 187 -18.59 -16.93 11.76
CA ASN A 187 -18.30 -16.94 13.20
C ASN A 187 -16.83 -17.24 13.48
N GLN A 188 -16.21 -18.18 12.76
CA GLN A 188 -14.78 -18.46 12.92
C GLN A 188 -13.92 -17.27 12.49
N ILE A 189 -14.32 -16.52 11.46
CA ILE A 189 -13.63 -15.28 11.05
C ILE A 189 -13.72 -14.23 12.17
N VAL A 190 -14.91 -14.05 12.75
CA VAL A 190 -15.14 -13.15 13.88
C VAL A 190 -14.29 -13.57 15.08
N ASP A 191 -14.23 -14.86 15.40
CA ASP A 191 -13.44 -15.38 16.51
C ASP A 191 -11.94 -15.16 16.29
N GLU A 192 -11.42 -15.43 15.09
CA GLU A 192 -10.01 -15.23 14.74
C GLU A 192 -9.56 -13.77 14.86
N ILE A 193 -10.35 -12.85 14.29
CA ILE A 193 -10.02 -11.42 14.32
C ILE A 193 -10.29 -10.82 15.71
N GLY A 194 -11.42 -11.19 16.32
CA GLY A 194 -11.88 -10.70 17.61
C GLY A 194 -10.96 -11.11 18.75
N SER A 195 -10.59 -12.40 18.84
CA SER A 195 -9.71 -12.90 19.91
C SER A 195 -8.33 -12.25 19.86
N CYS A 196 -7.79 -11.98 18.66
CA CYS A 196 -6.53 -11.24 18.52
C CYS A 196 -6.70 -9.76 18.93
N THR A 197 -7.82 -9.14 18.59
CA THR A 197 -8.14 -7.76 19.00
C THR A 197 -8.21 -7.65 20.53
N GLU A 198 -8.91 -8.58 21.18
CA GLU A 198 -9.02 -8.66 22.64
C GLU A 198 -7.66 -8.91 23.30
N TRP A 199 -6.84 -9.79 22.74
CA TRP A 199 -5.48 -10.04 23.21
C TRP A 199 -4.60 -8.78 23.10
N LEU A 200 -4.67 -8.04 22.00
CA LEU A 200 -3.92 -6.79 21.83
C LEU A 200 -4.37 -5.74 22.86
N ILE A 201 -5.67 -5.60 23.08
CA ILE A 201 -6.22 -4.65 24.06
C ILE A 201 -5.83 -5.02 25.49
N SER A 202 -5.89 -6.30 25.86
CA SER A 202 -5.56 -6.76 27.22
C SER A 202 -4.10 -6.55 27.59
N HIS A 203 -3.20 -6.49 26.61
CA HIS A 203 -1.77 -6.18 26.78
C HIS A 203 -1.42 -4.71 26.51
N GLY A 204 -2.42 -3.82 26.40
CA GLY A 204 -2.20 -2.38 26.23
C GLY A 204 -1.88 -1.93 24.80
N PHE A 205 -1.82 -2.83 23.82
CA PHE A 205 -1.53 -2.54 22.41
C PHE A 205 -2.72 -1.95 21.62
N THR A 206 -3.49 -1.07 22.27
CA THR A 206 -4.76 -0.52 21.77
C THR A 206 -4.65 0.23 20.44
N ARG A 207 -3.51 0.87 20.16
CA ARG A 207 -3.30 1.65 18.93
C ARG A 207 -3.32 0.80 17.65
N GLY A 208 -2.84 -0.44 17.73
CA GLY A 208 -2.76 -1.35 16.58
C GLY A 208 -3.87 -2.39 16.52
N ALA A 209 -4.67 -2.53 17.58
CA ALA A 209 -5.69 -3.59 17.72
C ALA A 209 -6.68 -3.66 16.55
N TYR A 210 -7.01 -2.51 15.96
CA TYR A 210 -7.98 -2.39 14.87
C TYR A 210 -7.33 -2.26 13.48
N HIS A 211 -6.07 -2.66 13.34
CA HIS A 211 -5.37 -2.72 12.06
C HIS A 211 -5.02 -4.18 11.77
N LEU A 212 -5.65 -4.73 10.74
CA LEU A 212 -5.55 -6.14 10.39
C LEU A 212 -4.64 -6.34 9.17
N ALA A 213 -3.70 -7.28 9.27
CA ALA A 213 -3.08 -7.89 8.10
C ALA A 213 -3.78 -9.23 7.84
N TYR A 214 -4.23 -9.48 6.62
CA TYR A 214 -4.88 -10.75 6.29
C TYR A 214 -3.84 -11.85 6.12
N PRO A 215 -3.95 -12.98 6.82
CA PRO A 215 -3.16 -14.18 6.54
C PRO A 215 -3.23 -14.56 5.05
N GLY A 216 -2.08 -14.71 4.41
CA GLY A 216 -1.96 -14.95 2.96
C GLY A 216 -2.43 -13.80 2.05
N GLY A 217 -2.93 -12.70 2.60
CA GLY A 217 -3.48 -11.57 1.86
C GLY A 217 -4.91 -11.77 1.32
N TYR A 218 -5.57 -12.88 1.67
CA TYR A 218 -6.90 -13.24 1.16
C TYR A 218 -8.02 -12.61 1.98
N TYR A 219 -9.05 -12.15 1.28
CA TYR A 219 -10.25 -11.54 1.87
C TYR A 219 -11.46 -11.85 0.99
N ASN A 220 -12.64 -11.83 1.60
CA ASN A 220 -13.93 -11.94 0.93
C ASN A 220 -14.97 -11.06 1.66
N ASN A 221 -16.24 -11.10 1.23
CA ASN A 221 -17.29 -10.30 1.84
C ASN A 221 -17.56 -10.65 3.31
N ASP A 222 -17.39 -11.91 3.71
CA ASP A 222 -17.55 -12.34 5.10
C ASP A 222 -16.45 -11.76 6.00
N VAL A 223 -15.21 -11.72 5.50
CA VAL A 223 -14.09 -11.04 6.19
C VAL A 223 -14.39 -9.55 6.36
N PHE A 224 -14.89 -8.88 5.31
CA PHE A 224 -15.27 -7.47 5.42
C PHE A 224 -16.43 -7.24 6.40
N ALA A 225 -17.43 -8.11 6.41
CA ALA A 225 -18.55 -8.03 7.36
C ALA A 225 -18.06 -8.23 8.80
N ALA A 226 -17.16 -9.17 9.04
CA ALA A 226 -16.57 -9.39 10.36
C ALA A 226 -15.73 -8.20 10.82
N MET A 227 -14.95 -7.59 9.92
CA MET A 227 -14.22 -6.36 10.20
C MET A 227 -15.15 -5.22 10.60
N ASP A 228 -16.28 -5.04 9.90
CA ASP A 228 -17.27 -4.01 10.22
C ASP A 228 -17.90 -4.27 11.60
N ALA A 229 -18.27 -5.52 11.89
CA ALA A 229 -18.85 -5.89 13.17
C ALA A 229 -17.89 -5.67 14.35
N LEU A 230 -16.59 -5.86 14.13
CA LEU A 230 -15.53 -5.71 15.14
C LEU A 230 -14.92 -4.29 15.19
N GLY A 231 -15.30 -3.39 14.28
CA GLY A 231 -14.76 -2.03 14.21
C GLY A 231 -13.30 -1.96 13.71
N ILE A 232 -12.84 -2.96 12.93
CA ILE A 232 -11.52 -2.95 12.31
C ILE A 232 -11.43 -1.81 11.29
N LYS A 233 -10.38 -0.99 11.41
CA LYS A 233 -10.19 0.25 10.65
C LYS A 233 -9.51 0.02 9.31
N THR A 234 -8.54 -0.89 9.26
CA THR A 234 -7.81 -1.20 8.04
C THR A 234 -7.58 -2.69 7.85
N GLY A 235 -7.50 -3.13 6.60
CA GLY A 235 -7.13 -4.47 6.18
C GLY A 235 -6.02 -4.43 5.14
N ARG A 236 -4.88 -5.09 5.39
CA ARG A 236 -3.75 -5.17 4.46
C ARG A 236 -3.71 -6.52 3.76
N SER A 237 -3.64 -6.46 2.44
CA SER A 237 -3.38 -7.61 1.56
C SER A 237 -1.90 -7.65 1.12
N THR A 238 -1.49 -8.76 0.52
CA THR A 238 -0.17 -8.97 -0.10
C THR A 238 -0.10 -8.44 -1.54
N LEU A 239 -1.19 -7.88 -2.06
CA LEU A 239 -1.23 -7.20 -3.37
C LEU A 239 -0.09 -6.18 -3.47
N SER A 240 0.82 -6.41 -4.42
CA SER A 240 2.05 -5.62 -4.61
C SER A 240 2.01 -4.77 -5.89
N LEU A 241 0.83 -4.31 -6.28
CA LEU A 241 0.59 -3.70 -7.60
C LEU A 241 1.19 -2.30 -7.74
N ARG A 242 1.07 -1.47 -6.69
CA ARG A 242 1.46 -0.06 -6.69
C ARG A 242 1.73 0.47 -5.27
N LEU A 243 2.21 1.71 -5.21
CA LEU A 243 2.21 2.51 -3.99
C LEU A 243 0.78 2.75 -3.50
N GLN A 244 0.65 3.09 -2.22
CA GLN A 244 -0.63 3.45 -1.67
C GLN A 244 -1.05 4.84 -2.12
N ASN A 245 -2.10 4.84 -2.92
CA ASN A 245 -2.73 6.04 -3.41
C ASN A 245 -3.37 6.82 -2.26
N ALA A 246 -3.39 8.14 -2.42
CA ALA A 246 -4.20 9.05 -1.63
C ALA A 246 -5.07 9.86 -2.62
N PRO A 247 -6.38 10.07 -2.37
CA PRO A 247 -7.12 9.53 -1.23
C PRO A 247 -7.21 7.99 -1.29
N VAL A 248 -7.41 7.35 -0.13
CA VAL A 248 -7.51 5.90 -0.04
C VAL A 248 -8.95 5.48 -0.31
N ASP A 249 -9.16 4.65 -1.32
CA ASP A 249 -10.50 4.20 -1.73
C ASP A 249 -11.15 3.25 -0.73
N ASN A 250 -10.38 2.27 -0.30
CA ASN A 250 -10.87 1.18 0.54
C ASN A 250 -9.82 0.82 1.59
N TYR A 251 -10.06 1.27 2.81
CA TYR A 251 -9.18 0.98 3.94
C TYR A 251 -9.12 -0.53 4.27
N LYS A 252 -10.06 -1.34 3.79
CA LYS A 252 -10.06 -2.81 3.93
C LYS A 252 -9.20 -3.50 2.86
N ILE A 253 -8.64 -2.78 1.89
CA ILE A 253 -7.76 -3.36 0.87
C ILE A 253 -6.53 -2.47 0.70
N LEU A 254 -5.65 -2.52 1.69
CA LEU A 254 -4.34 -1.87 1.62
C LEU A 254 -3.35 -2.77 0.87
N MET A 255 -2.68 -2.20 -0.12
CA MET A 255 -1.64 -2.86 -0.91
C MET A 255 -0.29 -2.64 -0.26
N SER A 256 0.60 -3.62 -0.40
CA SER A 256 1.93 -3.57 0.18
C SER A 256 2.89 -4.46 -0.60
N LYS A 257 4.15 -4.03 -0.70
CA LYS A 257 5.19 -4.82 -1.34
C LYS A 257 5.93 -5.68 -0.35
N ALA A 258 5.94 -6.98 -0.64
CA ALA A 258 6.73 -7.95 0.10
C ALA A 258 8.23 -7.66 -0.05
N LEU A 259 8.93 -7.71 1.08
CA LEU A 259 10.38 -7.78 1.20
C LEU A 259 10.79 -9.25 1.08
N ASP A 260 10.99 -9.68 -0.16
CA ASP A 260 11.28 -11.07 -0.54
C ASP A 260 12.27 -11.13 -1.70
N SER A 261 12.54 -12.34 -2.20
CA SER A 261 13.43 -12.57 -3.35
C SER A 261 13.01 -11.87 -4.64
N ALA A 262 11.75 -11.41 -4.76
CA ALA A 262 11.28 -10.66 -5.91
C ALA A 262 11.53 -9.14 -5.80
N LEU A 263 12.13 -8.65 -4.70
CA LEU A 263 12.49 -7.25 -4.52
C LEU A 263 13.99 -7.06 -4.40
N THR A 264 14.62 -6.45 -5.41
CA THR A 264 16.01 -6.01 -5.28
C THR A 264 16.11 -4.70 -4.50
N LEU A 265 17.25 -4.42 -3.88
CA LEU A 265 17.52 -3.14 -3.23
C LEU A 265 17.35 -1.94 -4.19
N SER A 266 17.79 -2.09 -5.45
CA SER A 266 17.64 -1.04 -6.46
C SER A 266 16.17 -0.73 -6.74
N THR A 267 15.34 -1.76 -6.88
CA THR A 267 13.89 -1.63 -7.05
C THR A 267 13.23 -1.03 -5.81
N ALA A 268 13.63 -1.44 -4.61
CA ALA A 268 13.12 -0.86 -3.36
C ALA A 268 13.40 0.65 -3.30
N LYS A 269 14.63 1.08 -3.60
CA LYS A 269 15.00 2.50 -3.61
C LYS A 269 14.25 3.29 -4.69
N SER A 270 14.31 2.84 -5.93
CA SER A 270 13.79 3.60 -7.07
C SER A 270 12.26 3.56 -7.20
N LEU A 271 11.64 2.39 -7.03
CA LEU A 271 10.20 2.22 -7.28
C LEU A 271 9.34 2.35 -6.03
N TRP A 272 9.91 2.25 -4.83
CA TRP A 272 9.14 2.40 -3.60
C TRP A 272 9.48 3.71 -2.89
N ILE A 273 10.76 3.99 -2.63
CA ILE A 273 11.15 5.19 -1.86
C ILE A 273 11.11 6.45 -2.72
N ASP A 274 11.86 6.50 -3.82
CA ASP A 274 11.96 7.69 -4.68
C ASP A 274 10.64 8.03 -5.35
N ARG A 275 9.93 6.99 -5.74
CA ARG A 275 8.60 7.10 -6.32
C ARG A 275 7.62 7.66 -5.30
N ALA A 276 7.54 7.13 -4.08
CA ALA A 276 6.69 7.69 -3.04
C ALA A 276 6.95 9.18 -2.82
N ILE A 277 8.22 9.59 -2.72
CA ILE A 277 8.63 10.99 -2.58
C ILE A 277 8.15 11.84 -3.76
N SER A 278 8.49 11.43 -4.99
CA SER A 278 8.17 12.22 -6.19
C SER A 278 6.67 12.25 -6.51
N TRP A 279 5.92 11.27 -6.02
CA TRP A 279 4.50 11.10 -6.31
C TRP A 279 3.60 11.58 -5.18
N GLY A 280 4.16 11.95 -4.03
CA GLY A 280 3.40 12.31 -2.83
C GLY A 280 2.62 11.13 -2.24
N GLN A 281 3.05 9.90 -2.48
CA GLN A 281 2.31 8.69 -2.09
C GLN A 281 2.96 7.97 -0.90
N THR A 282 2.30 6.91 -0.41
CA THR A 282 2.86 6.11 0.69
C THR A 282 3.44 4.79 0.19
N ALA A 283 4.69 4.50 0.55
CA ALA A 283 5.30 3.20 0.35
C ALA A 283 4.95 2.25 1.49
N PHE A 284 4.12 1.24 1.22
CA PHE A 284 3.84 0.15 2.15
C PHE A 284 4.77 -1.03 1.84
N LEU A 285 5.64 -1.36 2.78
CA LEU A 285 6.60 -2.45 2.67
C LEU A 285 6.35 -3.43 3.81
N HIS A 286 6.20 -4.72 3.51
CA HIS A 286 6.01 -5.75 4.54
C HIS A 286 7.04 -6.87 4.40
N GLY A 287 7.54 -7.39 5.51
CA GLY A 287 8.42 -8.56 5.55
C GLY A 287 8.00 -9.56 6.61
N HIS A 288 8.71 -10.68 6.70
CA HIS A 288 8.55 -11.64 7.80
C HIS A 288 9.89 -11.82 8.51
N LYS A 289 10.89 -12.40 7.81
CA LYS A 289 12.25 -12.62 8.36
C LYS A 289 13.31 -11.83 7.60
N LEU A 290 14.43 -11.55 8.25
CA LEU A 290 15.58 -10.89 7.66
C LEU A 290 16.80 -11.81 7.75
N GLU A 291 17.30 -12.28 6.62
CA GLU A 291 18.36 -13.30 6.57
C GLU A 291 19.60 -12.81 5.83
N ALA A 292 20.62 -13.66 5.69
CA ALA A 292 21.84 -13.31 4.96
C ALA A 292 21.57 -13.07 3.46
N ALA A 293 20.55 -13.71 2.91
CA ALA A 293 20.11 -13.56 1.53
C ALA A 293 18.57 -13.51 1.46
N ALA A 294 18.04 -12.96 0.38
CA ALA A 294 16.60 -12.94 0.14
C ALA A 294 16.08 -14.31 -0.32
N GLY A 295 14.88 -14.65 0.11
CA GLY A 295 14.20 -15.90 -0.19
C GLY A 295 12.68 -15.71 -0.21
N VAL A 296 11.93 -16.81 -0.15
CA VAL A 296 10.48 -16.75 0.03
C VAL A 296 10.20 -16.26 1.46
N ASN A 297 9.47 -15.16 1.61
CA ASN A 297 9.17 -14.50 2.88
C ASN A 297 10.40 -14.03 3.69
N THR A 298 11.59 -13.98 3.08
CA THR A 298 12.81 -13.49 3.73
C THR A 298 13.50 -12.45 2.86
N TRP A 299 14.10 -11.45 3.48
CA TRP A 299 14.88 -10.43 2.78
C TRP A 299 16.28 -10.27 3.36
N SER A 300 17.22 -9.79 2.55
CA SER A 300 18.60 -9.61 2.99
C SER A 300 18.69 -8.55 4.10
N ILE A 301 19.39 -8.87 5.19
CA ILE A 301 19.73 -7.93 6.26
C ILE A 301 20.54 -6.75 5.70
N SER A 302 21.48 -7.00 4.80
CA SER A 302 22.32 -5.92 4.23
C SER A 302 21.49 -4.98 3.35
N ASP A 303 20.57 -5.53 2.57
CA ASP A 303 19.67 -4.74 1.73
C ASP A 303 18.66 -3.96 2.56
N PHE A 304 18.07 -4.60 3.57
CA PHE A 304 17.18 -3.92 4.51
C PHE A 304 17.85 -2.73 5.17
N ARG A 305 19.05 -2.92 5.73
CA ARG A 305 19.84 -1.84 6.35
C ARG A 305 20.14 -0.72 5.36
N SER A 306 20.56 -1.09 4.14
CA SER A 306 20.84 -0.13 3.07
C SER A 306 19.60 0.64 2.59
N MET A 307 18.42 0.03 2.67
CA MET A 307 17.14 0.68 2.39
C MET A 307 16.76 1.64 3.53
N ILE A 308 16.93 1.24 4.79
CA ILE A 308 16.68 2.10 5.95
C ILE A 308 17.57 3.34 5.91
N ASP A 309 18.88 3.18 5.68
CA ASP A 309 19.81 4.31 5.60
C ASP A 309 19.44 5.24 4.43
N TYR A 310 18.92 4.68 3.33
CA TYR A 310 18.42 5.45 2.20
C TYR A 310 17.15 6.25 2.54
N ILE A 311 16.20 5.66 3.26
CA ILE A 311 14.99 6.35 3.75
C ILE A 311 15.38 7.56 4.62
N VAL A 312 16.32 7.37 5.55
CA VAL A 312 16.86 8.46 6.40
C VAL A 312 17.52 9.54 5.55
N ALA A 313 18.40 9.16 4.62
CA ALA A 313 19.09 10.12 3.75
C ALA A 313 18.12 10.95 2.89
N ARG A 314 17.02 10.34 2.46
CA ARG A 314 15.96 11.00 1.68
C ARG A 314 14.96 11.77 2.53
N ARG A 315 15.08 11.71 3.86
CA ARG A 315 14.16 12.32 4.84
C ARG A 315 12.72 11.89 4.59
N LEU A 316 12.51 10.67 4.09
CA LEU A 316 11.17 10.13 3.91
C LEU A 316 10.66 9.70 5.28
N LYS A 317 9.54 10.30 5.68
CA LYS A 317 8.96 10.04 6.99
C LYS A 317 8.41 8.62 7.08
N CYS A 318 8.93 7.86 8.05
CA CYS A 318 8.46 6.52 8.37
C CYS A 318 7.48 6.59 9.53
N VAL A 319 6.26 6.10 9.33
CA VAL A 319 5.18 6.09 10.34
C VAL A 319 4.64 4.68 10.54
N THR A 320 4.00 4.44 11.66
CA THR A 320 3.25 3.20 11.90
C THR A 320 1.91 3.20 11.15
N ILE A 321 1.26 2.03 11.04
CA ILE A 321 -0.02 1.90 10.33
C ILE A 321 -1.14 2.77 10.94
N ASP A 322 -1.17 2.91 12.27
CA ASP A 322 -2.15 3.71 12.98
C ASP A 322 -1.86 5.21 12.85
N GLU A 323 -0.59 5.63 12.95
CA GLU A 323 -0.16 7.01 12.69
C GLU A 323 -0.51 7.42 11.25
N TRP A 324 -0.29 6.51 10.28
CA TRP A 324 -0.68 6.72 8.88
C TRP A 324 -2.19 6.92 8.73
N TYR A 325 -2.99 6.02 9.29
CA TYR A 325 -4.46 6.09 9.21
C TYR A 325 -5.01 7.34 9.90
N GLN A 326 -4.49 7.70 11.08
CA GLN A 326 -4.86 8.93 11.79
C GLN A 326 -4.49 10.19 10.99
N GLY A 327 -3.32 10.21 10.34
CA GLY A 327 -2.90 11.32 9.48
C GLY A 327 -3.76 11.54 8.24
N LEU A 328 -4.47 10.50 7.76
CA LEU A 328 -5.44 10.61 6.66
C LEU A 328 -6.81 11.10 7.14
N THR A 329 -7.26 10.58 8.28
CA THR A 329 -8.60 10.84 8.83
C THR A 329 -8.67 12.12 9.68
N ASN A 330 -7.52 12.70 10.03
CA ASN A 330 -7.44 13.96 10.76
C ASN A 330 -6.35 14.90 10.17
N PRO A 331 -6.72 15.79 9.22
CA PRO A 331 -5.77 16.66 8.52
C PRO A 331 -4.93 17.55 9.45
N ARG A 332 -5.42 17.87 10.66
CA ARG A 332 -4.67 18.68 11.66
C ARG A 332 -3.45 17.95 12.24
N TYR A 333 -3.37 16.62 12.10
CA TYR A 333 -2.22 15.82 12.52
C TYR A 333 -1.14 15.70 11.44
N GLN A 334 -1.39 16.16 10.21
CA GLN A 334 -0.40 16.10 9.13
C GLN A 334 0.80 17.02 9.34
N ALA A 335 0.64 18.08 10.14
CA ALA A 335 1.69 19.07 10.41
C ALA A 335 2.54 18.77 11.67
N VAL A 336 2.08 17.85 12.54
CA VAL A 336 2.68 17.60 13.87
C VAL A 336 3.39 16.25 13.93
N LEU A 337 2.91 15.27 13.16
CA LEU A 337 3.70 14.09 12.84
C LEU A 337 4.71 14.49 11.77
#